data_AF-A0A947GJT6-F1
#
_entry.id   AF-A0A947GJT6-F1
#
_cell.length_a   1.000
_cell.length_b   1.000
_cell.length_c   1.000
_cell.angle_alpha   90.00
_cell.angle_beta   90.00
_cell.angle_gamma   90.00
#
_symmetry.space_group_name_H-M   'P 1'
#
loop_
_entity.id
_entity.type
_entity.pdbx_description
1 polymer ?
#
loop_
_entity_poly.entity_id
_entity_poly.type
_entity_poly.pdbx_seq_one_letter_code
_entity_poly.pdbx_strand_id
1 'polypeptide(L)'
;MLDAFSRAVVSADASTAPIGDLSALKAFVASGNRRLDAVNAIASNASCMVSDAIAGMICENQGLIQAGGNCYPNRRMAACLRDG
;
A
#
# COMPACT_ATOMS: atom_id res chain seq x y z
N MET A 1 -1.61 -6.45 12.93
CA MET A 1 -1.79 -6.72 11.48
C MET A 1 -2.07 -8.20 11.31
N LEU A 2 -2.96 -8.58 10.39
CA LEU A 2 -3.17 -9.98 10.01
C LEU A 2 -2.67 -10.17 8.57
N ASP A 3 -1.97 -11.27 8.33
CA ASP A 3 -1.65 -11.75 6.99
C ASP A 3 -2.71 -12.76 6.50
N ALA A 4 -2.54 -13.29 5.29
CA ALA A 4 -3.51 -14.22 4.70
C ALA A 4 -3.68 -15.52 5.52
N PHE A 5 -2.62 -15.99 6.18
CA PHE A 5 -2.64 -17.22 6.98
C PHE A 5 -3.23 -16.94 8.37
N SER A 6 -2.76 -15.89 9.05
CA SER A 6 -3.28 -15.52 10.36
C SER A 6 -4.75 -15.10 10.30
N ARG A 7 -5.21 -14.55 9.18
CA ARG A 7 -6.64 -14.29 8.93
C ARG A 7 -7.46 -15.58 8.80
N ALA A 8 -6.92 -16.60 8.13
CA ALA A 8 -7.57 -17.91 8.06
C ALA A 8 -7.66 -18.57 9.45
N VAL A 9 -6.62 -18.43 10.27
CA VAL A 9 -6.61 -18.89 11.67
C VAL A 9 -7.71 -18.18 12.47
N VAL A 10 -7.76 -16.85 12.44
CA VAL A 10 -8.79 -16.07 13.16
C VAL A 10 -10.21 -16.45 12.72
N SER A 11 -10.40 -16.74 11.43
CA SER A 11 -11.71 -17.18 10.92
C SER A 11 -12.11 -18.57 11.43
N ALA A 12 -11.18 -19.50 11.57
CA ALA A 12 -11.46 -20.84 12.08
C ALA A 12 -11.66 -20.84 13.61
N ASP A 13 -10.89 -20.01 14.31
CA ASP A 13 -10.97 -19.84 15.77
C ASP A 13 -12.30 -19.26 16.24
N ALA A 14 -13.01 -18.50 15.39
CA ALA A 14 -14.36 -18.00 15.68
C ALA A 14 -15.39 -19.12 15.97
N SER A 15 -15.11 -20.36 15.56
CA SER A 15 -15.90 -21.54 15.89
C SER A 15 -15.07 -22.61 16.62
N THR A 16 -13.94 -22.21 17.22
CA THR A 16 -12.94 -23.07 17.88
C THR A 16 -12.59 -24.31 17.04
N ALA A 17 -12.57 -24.13 15.73
CA ALA A 17 -12.39 -25.19 14.76
C ALA A 17 -10.97 -25.18 14.18
N PRO A 18 -10.44 -26.35 13.74
CA PRO A 18 -9.23 -26.38 12.93
C PRO A 18 -9.49 -25.76 11.55
N ILE A 19 -8.42 -25.33 10.88
CA ILE A 19 -8.51 -24.90 9.47
C ILE A 19 -8.87 -26.12 8.62
N GLY A 20 -10.07 -26.10 8.02
CA GLY A 20 -10.59 -27.19 7.20
C GLY A 20 -10.01 -27.20 5.77
N ASP A 21 -10.51 -26.32 4.91
CA ASP A 21 -10.06 -26.26 3.51
C ASP A 21 -8.75 -25.46 3.36
N LEU A 22 -7.74 -26.10 2.76
CA LEU A 22 -6.42 -25.52 2.50
C LEU A 22 -6.23 -25.05 1.06
N SER A 23 -7.25 -25.18 0.20
CA SER A 23 -7.17 -24.84 -1.23
C SER A 23 -6.71 -23.39 -1.45
N ALA A 24 -7.31 -22.43 -0.73
CA ALA A 24 -6.97 -21.02 -0.80
C ALA A 24 -5.54 -20.73 -0.31
N LEU A 25 -5.09 -21.42 0.74
CA LEU A 25 -3.74 -21.26 1.29
C LEU A 25 -2.69 -21.81 0.32
N LYS A 26 -2.96 -22.95 -0.33
CA LYS A 26 -2.10 -23.49 -1.40
C LYS A 26 -2.04 -22.57 -2.61
N ALA A 27 -3.18 -22.01 -3.04
CA ALA A 27 -3.23 -21.03 -4.13
C ALA A 27 -2.46 -19.74 -3.78
N PHE A 28 -2.53 -19.31 -2.52
CA PHE A 28 -1.72 -18.21 -2.02
C PHE A 28 -0.23 -18.56 -2.18
N VAL A 29 0.26 -19.68 -1.63
CA VAL A 29 1.67 -20.08 -1.79
C VAL A 29 2.09 -20.18 -3.27
N ALA A 30 1.26 -20.77 -4.13
CA ALA A 30 1.55 -20.91 -5.56
C ALA A 30 1.72 -19.56 -6.29
N SER A 31 1.03 -18.52 -5.84
CA SER A 31 1.18 -17.15 -6.36
C SER A 31 2.22 -16.31 -5.61
N GLY A 32 3.04 -16.92 -4.75
CA GLY A 32 4.08 -16.27 -3.95
C GLY A 32 5.08 -15.47 -4.76
N ASN A 33 5.66 -16.08 -5.80
CA ASN A 33 6.67 -15.40 -6.63
C ASN A 33 6.09 -14.15 -7.30
N ARG A 34 4.87 -14.23 -7.85
CA ARG A 34 4.20 -13.06 -8.45
C ARG A 34 4.00 -11.92 -7.45
N ARG A 35 3.71 -12.22 -6.18
CA ARG A 35 3.58 -11.19 -5.15
C ARG A 35 4.94 -10.60 -4.78
N LEU A 36 6.00 -11.41 -4.71
CA LEU A 36 7.35 -10.91 -4.49
C LEU A 36 7.81 -10.02 -5.64
N ASP A 37 7.53 -10.41 -6.89
CA ASP A 37 7.81 -9.61 -8.07
C ASP A 37 7.04 -8.28 -8.06
N ALA A 38 5.76 -8.30 -7.68
CA ALA A 38 4.95 -7.09 -7.56
C ALA A 38 5.49 -6.14 -6.47
N VAL A 39 5.85 -6.68 -5.30
CA VAL A 39 6.46 -5.88 -4.22
C VAL A 39 7.81 -5.31 -4.67
N ASN A 40 8.63 -6.09 -5.37
CA ASN A 40 9.91 -5.64 -5.90
C ASN A 40 9.74 -4.53 -6.95
N ALA A 41 8.77 -4.66 -7.84
CA ALA A 41 8.46 -3.65 -8.85
C ALA A 41 8.06 -2.31 -8.21
N ILE A 42 7.30 -2.33 -7.11
CA ILE A 42 6.92 -1.12 -6.38
C ILE A 42 8.13 -0.56 -5.60
N ALA A 43 8.78 -1.40 -4.79
CA ALA A 43 9.87 -0.96 -3.91
C ALA A 43 11.06 -0.39 -4.69
N SER A 44 11.40 -0.98 -5.84
CA SER A 44 12.49 -0.51 -6.70
C SER A 44 12.20 0.83 -7.38
N ASN A 45 10.92 1.23 -7.48
CA ASN A 45 10.50 2.44 -8.18
C ASN A 45 9.80 3.47 -7.26
N ALA A 46 9.77 3.24 -5.95
CA ALA A 46 8.96 3.99 -5.00
C ALA A 46 9.20 5.51 -5.07
N SER A 47 10.45 5.97 -5.06
CA SER A 47 10.76 7.41 -5.08
C SER A 47 10.23 8.12 -6.34
N CYS A 48 10.33 7.45 -7.50
CA CYS A 48 9.78 7.97 -8.76
C CYS A 48 8.26 8.05 -8.71
N MET A 49 7.61 6.97 -8.24
CA MET A 49 6.14 6.92 -8.12
C MET A 49 5.58 8.00 -7.18
N VAL A 50 6.18 8.18 -6.00
CA VAL A 50 5.71 9.17 -5.01
C VAL A 50 5.86 10.59 -5.55
N SER A 51 7.04 10.93 -6.10
CA SER A 51 7.28 12.28 -6.62
C SER A 51 6.40 12.62 -7.82
N ASP A 52 6.19 11.68 -8.73
CA ASP A 52 5.32 11.85 -9.90
C ASP A 52 3.84 11.97 -9.50
N ALA A 53 3.37 11.13 -8.58
CA ALA A 53 1.98 11.18 -8.10
C ALA A 53 1.64 12.52 -7.43
N ILE A 54 2.53 13.04 -6.57
CA ILE A 54 2.30 14.33 -5.91
C ILE A 54 2.43 15.49 -6.91
N ALA A 55 3.38 15.43 -7.83
CA ALA A 55 3.48 16.42 -8.90
C ALA A 55 2.22 16.44 -9.77
N GLY A 56 1.67 15.27 -10.10
CA GLY A 56 0.40 15.12 -10.81
C GLY A 56 -0.79 15.73 -10.06
N MET A 57 -0.94 15.41 -8.77
CA MET A 57 -1.99 16.01 -7.94
C MET A 57 -1.89 17.55 -7.91
N ILE A 58 -0.67 18.10 -7.82
CA ILE A 58 -0.45 19.55 -7.85
C ILE A 58 -0.72 20.13 -9.24
N CYS A 59 -0.37 19.43 -10.32
CA CYS A 59 -0.60 19.90 -11.67
C CYS A 59 -2.09 20.04 -11.97
N GLU A 60 -2.91 19.11 -11.48
CA GLU A 60 -4.37 19.14 -11.56
C GLU A 60 -5.01 20.19 -10.64
N ASN A 61 -4.39 20.52 -9.50
CA ASN A 61 -4.88 21.52 -8.56
C ASN A 61 -3.77 22.48 -8.07
N GLN A 62 -3.57 23.56 -8.82
CA GLN A 62 -2.58 24.60 -8.51
C GLN A 62 -2.85 25.32 -7.18
N GLY A 63 -4.07 25.29 -6.65
CA GLY A 63 -4.41 25.91 -5.37
C GLY A 63 -3.66 25.30 -4.18
N LEU A 64 -3.16 24.07 -4.31
CA LEU A 64 -2.42 23.38 -3.26
C LEU A 64 -1.08 24.06 -2.92
N ILE A 65 -0.45 24.73 -3.88
CA ILE A 65 0.86 25.40 -3.71
C ILE A 65 0.76 26.92 -3.59
N GLN A 66 -0.45 27.48 -3.58
CA GLN A 66 -0.70 28.91 -3.39
C GLN A 66 -0.82 29.29 -1.91
N ALA A 67 -0.96 30.58 -1.61
CA ALA A 67 -1.18 31.06 -0.25
C ALA A 67 -2.45 30.42 0.36
N GLY A 68 -2.30 29.82 1.54
CA GLY A 68 -3.38 29.04 2.19
C GLY A 68 -3.49 27.58 1.71
N GLY A 69 -2.80 27.20 0.65
CA GLY A 69 -2.75 25.83 0.12
C GLY A 69 -2.06 24.84 1.06
N ASN A 70 -2.48 23.57 1.01
CA ASN A 70 -1.98 22.56 1.95
C ASN A 70 -0.64 21.93 1.56
N CYS A 71 -0.08 22.24 0.38
CA CYS A 71 1.30 21.94 0.01
C CYS A 71 2.23 23.16 0.17
N TYR A 72 1.70 24.31 0.62
CA TYR A 72 2.48 25.51 0.94
C TYR A 72 2.61 25.71 2.46
N PRO A 73 3.79 26.08 3.01
CA PRO A 73 5.10 26.26 2.37
C PRO A 73 5.89 24.94 2.28
N ASN A 74 7.19 24.98 1.97
CA ASN A 74 8.06 23.80 1.76
C ASN A 74 7.90 22.66 2.78
N ARG A 75 7.72 22.96 4.08
CA ARG A 75 7.52 21.91 5.10
C ARG A 75 6.25 21.08 4.87
N ARG A 76 5.19 21.69 4.31
CA ARG A 76 3.94 20.99 4.00
C ARG A 76 4.06 20.17 2.72
N MET A 77 4.76 20.67 1.71
CA MET A 77 5.13 19.87 0.54
C MET A 77 5.94 18.63 0.95
N ALA A 78 6.93 18.79 1.83
CA ALA A 78 7.72 17.67 2.36
C ALA A 78 6.87 16.70 3.19
N ALA A 79 5.91 17.19 3.99
CA ALA A 79 4.98 16.33 4.70
C ALA A 79 4.06 15.56 3.74
N CYS A 80 3.58 16.22 2.67
CA CYS A 80 2.79 15.57 1.63
C CYS A 80 3.59 14.45 0.94
N LEU A 81 4.85 14.72 0.55
CA LEU A 81 5.78 13.73 -0.02
C LEU A 81 6.12 12.57 0.92
N ARG A 82 6.10 12.80 2.23
CA ARG A 82 6.30 11.75 3.23
C ARG A 82 5.07 10.86 3.37
N ASP A 83 3.88 11.42 3.21
CA ASP A 83 2.61 10.69 3.35
C ASP A 83 2.23 9.93 2.07
N GLY A 84 2.71 10.41 0.90
CA GLY A 84 2.45 9.84 -0.42
C GLY A 84 3.34 8.67 -0.81
#